data_AF-A0A2G2CNH2-F1
#
_entry.id   AF-A0A2G2CNH2-F1
#
_cell.length_a   1.000
_cell.length_b   1.000
_cell.length_c   1.000
_cell.angle_alpha   90.00
_cell.angle_beta   90.00
_cell.angle_gamma   90.00
#
_symmetry.space_group_name_H-M   'P 1'
#
loop_
_entity.id
_entity.type
_entity.pdbx_description
1 polymer ?
#
loop_
_entity_poly.entity_id
_entity_poly.type
_entity_poly.pdbx_seq_one_letter_code
_entity_poly.pdbx_strand_id
1 'polypeptide(L)'
;MFYFCSMEESNRQKKIAGVLQSDLANVLQNMLREAGQMGIIISVSKVSVTTDLSIAKVYVSVFPADKAENIVKELNKLKPGIKHQIAQLTKHQLRKMPDLSFYNDDSLEYIEKIDKAVKGEENPLKNPDLLPKRKKS
;
A
#
# COMPACT_ATOMS: atom_id res chain seq x y z
N MET A 1 -27.91 6.54 -5.24
CA MET A 1 -27.66 5.28 -5.98
C MET A 1 -26.15 5.07 -6.08
N PHE A 2 -25.50 4.66 -4.98
CA PHE A 2 -24.08 4.29 -5.04
C PHE A 2 -24.01 2.84 -5.50
N TYR A 3 -23.74 2.63 -6.79
CA TYR A 3 -23.44 1.31 -7.30
C TYR A 3 -22.11 0.84 -6.68
N PHE A 4 -22.21 0.06 -5.60
CA PHE A 4 -21.13 -0.80 -5.15
C PHE A 4 -21.09 -1.98 -6.11
N CYS A 5 -20.60 -1.73 -7.33
CA CYS A 5 -20.29 -2.81 -8.26
C CYS A 5 -19.05 -3.49 -7.70
N SER A 6 -19.21 -4.69 -7.12
CA SER A 6 -18.10 -5.58 -6.84
C SER A 6 -17.54 -6.04 -8.19
N MET A 7 -16.72 -5.20 -8.82
CA MET A 7 -15.98 -5.56 -10.03
C MET A 7 -14.94 -6.60 -9.62
N GLU A 8 -15.25 -7.86 -9.89
CA GLU A 8 -14.26 -8.92 -9.82
C GLU A 8 -13.09 -8.55 -10.76
N GLU A 9 -11.87 -8.52 -10.22
CA GLU A 9 -10.69 -8.11 -10.98
C GLU A 9 -10.51 -9.01 -12.21
N SER A 10 -10.42 -8.40 -13.38
CA SER A 10 -10.18 -9.10 -14.64
C SER A 10 -8.85 -9.86 -14.59
N ASN A 11 -8.78 -11.00 -15.28
CA ASN A 11 -7.52 -11.74 -15.50
C ASN A 11 -6.40 -10.85 -16.04
N ARG A 12 -6.74 -9.83 -16.84
CA ARG A 12 -5.76 -8.86 -17.34
C ARG A 12 -5.23 -7.95 -16.23
N GLN A 13 -6.08 -7.49 -15.31
CA GLN A 13 -5.66 -6.70 -14.15
C GLN A 13 -4.73 -7.50 -13.25
N LYS A 14 -5.09 -8.76 -12.94
CA LYS A 14 -4.26 -9.64 -12.11
C LYS A 14 -2.88 -9.89 -12.72
N LYS A 15 -2.83 -10.15 -14.03
CA LYS A 15 -1.56 -10.36 -14.74
C LYS A 15 -0.67 -9.12 -14.70
N ILE A 16 -1.25 -7.94 -14.97
CA ILE A 16 -0.52 -6.66 -14.93
C ILE A 16 -0.05 -6.36 -13.50
N ALA A 17 -0.90 -6.57 -12.51
CA ALA A 17 -0.56 -6.37 -11.10
C ALA A 17 0.61 -7.25 -10.67
N GLY A 18 0.63 -8.54 -11.05
CA GLY A 18 1.72 -9.45 -10.71
C GLY A 18 3.07 -9.09 -11.35
N VAL A 19 3.05 -8.64 -12.62
CA VAL A 19 4.24 -8.10 -13.30
C VAL A 19 4.74 -6.86 -12.57
N LEU A 20 3.86 -5.88 -12.34
CA LEU A 20 4.23 -4.64 -11.67
C LEU A 20 4.74 -4.90 -10.25
N GLN A 21 4.15 -5.84 -9.52
CA GLN A 21 4.59 -6.18 -8.16
C GLN A 21 6.02 -6.68 -8.15
N SER A 22 6.38 -7.57 -9.07
CA SER A 22 7.72 -8.16 -9.17
C SER A 22 8.75 -7.11 -9.59
N ASP A 23 8.43 -6.31 -10.61
CA ASP A 23 9.33 -5.27 -11.12
C ASP A 23 9.53 -4.14 -10.11
N LEU A 24 8.46 -3.70 -9.44
CA LEU A 24 8.53 -2.68 -8.40
C LEU A 24 9.34 -3.16 -7.21
N ALA A 25 9.17 -4.42 -6.78
CA ALA A 25 9.97 -4.97 -5.68
C ALA A 25 11.47 -4.91 -6.01
N ASN A 26 11.86 -5.30 -7.23
CA ASN A 26 13.25 -5.25 -7.66
C ASN A 26 13.80 -3.81 -7.75
N VAL A 27 13.05 -2.91 -8.38
CA VAL A 27 13.47 -1.51 -8.53
C VAL A 27 13.62 -0.82 -7.17
N LEU A 28 12.63 -0.97 -6.30
CA LEU A 28 12.67 -0.36 -4.97
C LEU A 28 13.83 -0.90 -4.12
N GLN A 29 14.09 -2.20 -4.17
CA GLN A 29 15.23 -2.80 -3.47
C GLN A 29 16.57 -2.28 -4.00
N ASN A 30 16.72 -2.14 -5.32
CA ASN A 30 17.95 -1.61 -5.92
C ASN A 30 18.16 -0.13 -5.54
N MET A 31 17.12 0.68 -5.60
CA MET A 31 17.19 2.10 -5.22
C MET A 31 17.64 2.29 -3.76
N LEU A 32 17.18 1.44 -2.83
CA LEU A 32 17.63 1.50 -1.44
C LEU A 32 19.10 1.12 -1.27
N ARG A 33 19.54 0.10 -2.00
CA ARG A 33 20.95 -0.33 -1.99
C ARG A 33 21.84 0.79 -2.50
N GLU A 34 21.44 1.45 -3.58
CA GLU A 34 22.14 2.62 -4.14
C GLU A 34 22.13 3.82 -3.20
N ALA A 35 21.02 4.06 -2.49
CA ALA A 35 20.92 5.11 -1.47
C ALA A 35 21.72 4.82 -0.19
N GLY A 36 22.34 3.65 -0.07
CA GLY A 36 23.16 3.28 1.08
C GLY A 36 22.38 3.14 2.39
N GLN A 37 21.06 2.97 2.33
CA GLN A 37 20.21 2.82 3.52
C GLN A 37 20.31 1.41 4.10
N MET A 38 21.42 1.13 4.80
CA MET A 38 21.60 -0.14 5.49
C MET A 38 20.67 -0.23 6.71
N GLY A 39 19.85 -1.30 6.76
CA GLY A 39 18.92 -1.56 7.86
C GLY A 39 17.46 -1.15 7.60
N ILE A 40 17.12 -0.69 6.39
CA ILE A 40 15.73 -0.47 5.95
C ILE A 40 15.40 -1.54 4.91
N ILE A 41 14.32 -2.29 5.15
CA ILE A 41 13.80 -3.30 4.22
C ILE A 41 12.48 -2.78 3.67
N ILE A 42 12.34 -2.80 2.35
CA ILE A 42 11.10 -2.47 1.65
C ILE A 42 10.62 -3.69 0.88
N SER A 43 9.34 -4.01 1.04
CA SER A 43 8.65 -5.05 0.29
C SER A 43 7.33 -4.52 -0.29
N VAL A 44 6.94 -5.05 -1.44
CA VAL A 44 5.66 -4.70 -2.09
C VAL A 44 4.64 -5.79 -1.74
N SER A 45 3.73 -5.48 -0.81
CA SER A 45 2.73 -6.42 -0.32
C SER A 45 1.65 -6.71 -1.36
N LYS A 46 1.12 -5.65 -1.99
CA LYS A 46 -0.01 -5.76 -2.93
C LYS A 46 0.04 -4.66 -3.97
N VAL A 47 -0.34 -4.99 -5.20
CA VAL A 47 -0.60 -4.03 -6.27
C VAL A 47 -2.05 -4.19 -6.72
N SER A 48 -2.81 -3.10 -6.74
CA SER A 48 -4.18 -3.09 -7.27
C SER A 48 -4.27 -2.10 -8.42
N VAL A 49 -4.85 -2.53 -9.54
CA VAL A 49 -4.94 -1.73 -10.76
C VAL A 49 -6.40 -1.44 -11.07
N THR A 50 -6.72 -0.20 -11.43
CA THR A 50 -8.08 0.20 -11.81
C THR A 50 -8.54 -0.51 -13.09
N THR A 51 -9.85 -0.56 -13.32
CA THR A 51 -10.44 -1.29 -14.46
C THR A 51 -10.08 -0.70 -15.81
N ASP A 52 -9.85 0.61 -15.87
CA ASP A 52 -9.33 1.32 -17.04
C ASP A 52 -7.81 1.20 -17.20
N LEU A 53 -7.14 0.52 -16.27
CA LEU A 53 -5.68 0.31 -16.22
C LEU A 53 -4.87 1.61 -16.23
N SER A 54 -5.48 2.72 -15.80
CA SER A 54 -4.83 4.01 -15.79
C SER A 54 -4.06 4.27 -14.50
N ILE A 55 -4.48 3.68 -13.38
CA ILE A 55 -3.92 3.91 -12.05
C ILE A 55 -3.57 2.56 -11.41
N ALA A 56 -2.40 2.48 -10.81
CA ALA A 56 -1.96 1.36 -9.99
C ALA A 56 -1.64 1.84 -8.57
N LYS A 57 -2.37 1.30 -7.60
CA LYS A 57 -2.13 1.49 -6.17
C LYS A 57 -1.16 0.42 -5.70
N VAL A 58 -0.03 0.86 -5.16
CA VAL A 58 1.06 0.00 -4.70
C VAL A 58 1.12 0.11 -3.18
N TYR A 59 0.87 -1.00 -2.51
CA TYR A 59 0.97 -1.12 -1.06
C TYR A 59 2.34 -1.66 -0.71
N VAL A 60 3.05 -0.92 0.11
CA VAL A 60 4.45 -1.15 0.45
C VAL A 60 4.55 -1.35 1.96
N SER A 61 5.25 -2.39 2.38
CA SER A 61 5.63 -2.61 3.78
C SER A 61 7.10 -2.23 3.95
N VAL A 62 7.37 -1.45 5.00
CA VAL A 62 8.70 -0.94 5.32
C VAL A 62 9.06 -1.34 6.74
N PHE A 63 10.24 -1.93 6.91
CA PHE A 63 10.79 -2.27 8.21
C PHE A 63 12.10 -1.50 8.45
N PRO A 64 12.26 -0.81 9.60
CA PRO A 64 11.31 -0.71 10.73
C PRO A 64 10.11 0.20 10.45
N ALA A 65 8.96 -0.08 11.10
CA ALA A 65 7.67 0.58 10.87
C ALA A 65 7.70 2.10 11.11
N ASP A 66 8.52 2.57 12.06
CA ASP A 66 8.67 4.00 12.39
C ASP A 66 9.13 4.85 11.20
N LYS A 67 9.80 4.22 10.22
CA LYS A 67 10.30 4.88 9.02
C LYS A 67 9.35 4.78 7.83
N ALA A 68 8.28 3.97 7.94
CA ALA A 68 7.40 3.65 6.82
C ALA A 68 6.77 4.90 6.20
N GLU A 69 6.20 5.80 7.02
CA GLU A 69 5.59 7.03 6.51
C GLU A 69 6.56 7.92 5.76
N ASN A 70 7.78 8.08 6.27
CA ASN A 70 8.80 8.93 5.66
C ASN A 70 9.24 8.35 4.32
N ILE A 71 9.50 7.04 4.27
CA ILE A 71 9.85 6.34 3.04
C ILE A 71 8.73 6.43 2.02
N VAL A 72 7.47 6.21 2.39
CA VAL A 72 6.33 6.33 1.46
C VAL A 72 6.20 7.75 0.91
N LYS A 73 6.44 8.78 1.72
CA LYS A 73 6.49 10.18 1.26
C LYS A 73 7.63 10.40 0.25
N GLU A 74 8.81 9.84 0.50
CA GLU A 74 9.95 9.91 -0.43
C GLU A 74 9.67 9.17 -1.74
N LEU A 75 9.10 7.96 -1.69
CA LEU A 75 8.70 7.21 -2.88
C LEU A 75 7.71 7.98 -3.75
N ASN A 76 6.74 8.68 -3.12
CA ASN A 76 5.80 9.52 -3.86
C ASN A 76 6.48 10.75 -4.52
N LYS A 77 7.57 11.28 -3.94
CA LYS A 77 8.38 12.33 -4.59
C LYS A 77 9.20 11.79 -5.77
N LEU A 78 9.79 10.61 -5.61
CA LEU A 78 10.62 9.95 -6.63
C LEU A 78 9.80 9.17 -7.68
N LYS A 79 8.48 9.14 -7.52
CA LYS A 79 7.52 8.48 -8.41
C LYS A 79 7.79 8.65 -9.90
N PRO A 80 8.11 9.85 -10.44
CA PRO A 80 8.38 10.00 -11.88
C PRO A 80 9.59 9.17 -12.35
N GLY A 81 10.66 9.12 -11.55
CA GLY A 81 11.85 8.32 -11.84
C GLY A 81 11.57 6.83 -11.79
N ILE A 82 10.87 6.37 -10.75
CA ILE A 82 10.47 4.96 -10.60
C ILE A 82 9.58 4.54 -11.78
N LYS A 83 8.58 5.38 -12.12
CA LYS A 83 7.69 5.14 -13.26
C LYS A 83 8.47 5.01 -14.56
N HIS A 84 9.48 5.84 -14.77
CA HIS A 84 10.31 5.78 -15.98
C HIS A 84 11.09 4.46 -16.06
N GLN A 85 11.75 4.05 -14.97
CA GLN A 85 12.49 2.79 -14.92
C GLN A 85 11.57 1.59 -15.18
N ILE A 86 10.43 1.52 -14.50
CA ILE A 86 9.46 0.42 -14.68
C ILE A 86 8.87 0.44 -16.09
N ALA A 87 8.59 1.61 -16.66
CA ALA A 87 8.09 1.72 -18.03
C ALA A 87 9.08 1.17 -19.06
N GLN A 88 10.39 1.30 -18.82
CA GLN A 88 11.40 0.69 -19.68
C GLN A 88 11.40 -0.85 -19.56
N LEU A 89 11.35 -1.38 -18.34
CA LEU A 89 11.32 -2.83 -18.08
C LEU A 89 10.07 -3.49 -18.68
N THR A 90 8.93 -2.84 -18.53
CA THR A 90 7.61 -3.37 -18.93
C THR A 90 7.18 -2.96 -20.33
N LYS A 91 8.03 -2.26 -21.11
CA LYS A 91 7.70 -1.70 -22.43
C LYS A 91 7.09 -2.73 -23.40
N HIS A 92 7.54 -3.98 -23.32
CA HIS A 92 7.05 -5.06 -24.19
C HIS A 92 5.80 -5.77 -23.64
N GLN A 93 5.48 -5.57 -22.37
CA GLN A 93 4.38 -6.24 -21.68
C GLN A 93 3.13 -5.34 -21.56
N LEU A 94 3.34 -4.02 -21.42
CA LEU A 94 2.28 -3.04 -21.20
C LEU A 94 2.14 -2.09 -22.37
N ARG A 95 0.92 -1.95 -22.89
CA ARG A 95 0.58 -0.94 -23.91
C ARG A 95 0.66 0.49 -23.36
N LYS A 96 0.24 0.68 -22.11
CA LYS A 96 0.23 1.97 -21.40
C LYS A 96 0.69 1.72 -19.98
N MET A 97 1.64 2.51 -19.52
CA MET A 97 2.09 2.46 -18.13
C MET A 97 1.06 3.17 -17.25
N PRO A 98 0.48 2.50 -16.23
CA PRO A 98 -0.40 3.15 -15.27
C PRO A 98 0.37 4.18 -14.44
N ASP A 99 -0.35 5.14 -13.88
CA ASP A 99 0.22 6.04 -12.89
C ASP A 99 0.29 5.34 -11.53
N LEU A 100 1.46 5.41 -10.89
CA LEU A 100 1.75 4.68 -9.65
C LEU A 100 1.40 5.54 -8.44
N SER A 101 0.72 5.00 -7.45
CA SER A 101 0.50 5.67 -6.16
C SER A 101 0.93 4.75 -5.03
N PHE A 102 1.84 5.22 -4.18
CA PHE A 102 2.42 4.41 -3.11
C PHE A 102 1.70 4.67 -1.78
N TYR A 103 1.36 3.59 -1.08
CA TYR A 103 0.69 3.59 0.21
C TYR A 103 1.45 2.69 1.18
N ASN A 104 1.46 3.06 2.46
CA ASN A 104 1.93 2.16 3.50
C ASN A 104 0.91 1.03 3.70
N ASP A 105 1.39 -0.20 3.87
CA ASP A 105 0.55 -1.34 4.26
C ASP A 105 0.50 -1.42 5.79
N ASP A 106 -0.41 -0.65 6.39
CA ASP A 106 -0.70 -0.62 7.83
C ASP A 106 -1.80 -1.62 8.23
N SER A 107 -2.23 -2.48 7.29
CA SER A 107 -3.34 -3.41 7.50
C SER A 107 -3.15 -4.29 8.74
N LEU A 108 -1.91 -4.71 9.03
CA LEU A 108 -1.57 -5.47 10.23
C LEU A 108 -1.81 -4.67 11.52
N GLU A 109 -1.33 -3.43 11.57
CA GLU A 109 -1.52 -2.56 12.74
C GLU A 109 -3.00 -2.22 12.96
N TYR A 110 -3.76 -2.05 11.88
CA TYR A 110 -5.21 -1.85 11.94
C TYR A 110 -5.93 -3.08 12.47
N ILE A 111 -5.59 -4.28 11.99
CA ILE A 111 -6.16 -5.54 12.48
C ILE A 111 -5.82 -5.74 13.96
N GLU A 112 -4.58 -5.51 14.38
CA GLU A 112 -4.17 -5.60 15.78
C GLU A 112 -4.97 -4.65 16.70
N LYS A 113 -5.24 -3.41 16.23
CA LYS A 113 -6.11 -2.46 16.96
C LYS A 113 -7.53 -2.98 17.09
N ILE A 114 -8.10 -3.58 16.04
CA ILE A 114 -9.43 -4.19 16.09
C ILE A 114 -9.39 -5.40 17.03
N ASP A 115 -8.44 -6.30 16.87
CA ASP A 115 -8.30 -7.49 17.70
C ASP A 115 -8.16 -7.13 19.17
N LYS A 116 -7.40 -6.08 19.50
CA LYS A 116 -7.28 -5.54 20.85
C LYS A 116 -8.60 -4.95 21.37
N ALA A 117 -9.34 -4.24 20.51
CA ALA A 117 -10.66 -3.70 20.85
C ALA A 117 -11.74 -4.80 21.02
N VAL A 118 -11.65 -5.88 20.22
CA VAL A 118 -12.61 -7.01 20.22
C VAL A 118 -12.29 -8.01 21.32
N LYS A 119 -11.01 -8.32 21.57
CA LYS A 119 -10.56 -9.17 22.68
C LYS A 119 -10.69 -8.51 24.04
N GLY A 120 -11.10 -7.24 24.08
CA GLY A 120 -11.16 -6.40 25.27
C GLY A 120 -11.52 -7.15 26.54
N GLU A 121 -10.56 -7.15 27.48
CA GLU A 121 -10.74 -7.42 28.91
C GLU A 121 -11.69 -6.38 29.57
N GLU A 122 -12.15 -5.39 28.80
CA GLU A 122 -12.84 -4.20 29.27
C GLU A 122 -14.21 -4.09 28.59
N ASN A 123 -15.22 -4.66 29.24
CA ASN A 123 -16.58 -4.65 28.76
C ASN A 123 -17.23 -3.29 29.11
N PRO A 124 -17.56 -2.42 28.14
CA PRO A 124 -18.16 -1.11 28.41
C PRO A 124 -19.57 -1.20 29.01
N LEU A 125 -20.20 -2.40 28.99
CA LEU A 125 -21.44 -2.66 29.74
C LEU A 125 -21.18 -2.85 31.25
N LYS A 126 -19.96 -3.23 31.65
CA LYS A 126 -19.55 -3.42 33.05
C LYS A 126 -18.82 -2.21 33.64
N ASN A 127 -18.10 -1.43 32.83
CA ASN A 127 -17.41 -0.20 33.25
C ASN A 127 -17.81 0.99 32.34
N PRO A 128 -18.91 1.70 32.65
CA PRO A 128 -19.41 2.82 31.85
C PRO A 128 -18.47 4.05 31.85
N ASP A 129 -17.50 4.13 32.76
CA ASP A 129 -16.53 5.22 32.86
C ASP A 129 -15.49 5.23 31.72
N LEU A 130 -15.37 4.13 30.98
CA LEU A 130 -14.47 4.00 29.83
C LEU A 130 -14.99 4.73 28.58
N LEU A 131 -16.24 5.19 28.60
CA LEU A 131 -16.85 5.84 27.44
C LEU A 131 -16.41 7.31 27.37
N PRO A 132 -15.89 7.78 26.22
CA PRO A 132 -15.59 9.20 26.04
C PRO A 132 -16.88 10.00 26.22
N LYS A 133 -16.83 11.02 27.09
CA LYS A 133 -17.98 11.91 27.32
C LYS A 133 -18.42 12.50 25.98
N ARG A 134 -19.67 12.21 25.60
CA ARG A 134 -20.30 12.75 24.40
C ARG A 134 -20.07 14.26 24.34
N LYS A 135 -19.37 14.75 23.31
CA LYS A 135 -19.32 16.18 23.02
C LYS A 135 -20.77 16.62 22.78
N LYS A 136 -21.29 17.47 23.68
CA LYS A 136 -22.52 18.20 23.42
C LYS A 136 -22.23 19.21 22.31
N SER A 137 -23.04 19.18 21.26
CA SER A 137 -23.11 20.26 20.26
C SER A 137 -23.42 21.58 20.90
#